data_AF-A0ABC8SD74-F1
#
_entry.id   AF-A0ABC8SD74-F1
#
_cell.length_a   1.000
_cell.length_b   1.000
_cell.length_c   1.000
_cell.angle_alpha   90.00
_cell.angle_beta   90.00
_cell.angle_gamma   90.00
#
_symmetry.space_group_name_H-M   'P 1'
#
loop_
_entity.id
_entity.type
_entity.pdbx_description
1 polymer ?
#
loop_
_entity_poly.entity_id
_entity_poly.type
_entity_poly.pdbx_seq_one_letter_code
_entity_poly.pdbx_strand_id
1 'polypeptide(L)'
;MNSNSQRGQTSSSEHVYQVPGLSSSEMNQIAELTFQRYSYSSSSMPKRRGNGVAIVWFRNDLRVLDNEALFRAWMSSEAVLPVYCVDPRLFCATHYFGFPKTGALRSQFLIECLADLKNNLMKCGLNLLIQHGKPEEILPSLVKAYGAHTVYAHKETCSEELKVESLVDQRLRKMVLQSAKGLSKNPSSSTYLAKLELIWGSTMYHLDDLPFDCSCLPDVYTQFRKHVESSSKIRGCIKLPMLLGPPPSIGDWGCVPAIEQIGHHLEKAGQKRNEVCGW
;
A
#
# COMPACT_ATOMS: atom_id res chain seq x y z
N MET A 1 -37.46 6.90 -60.87
CA MET A 1 -37.90 6.60 -59.49
C MET A 1 -36.70 6.03 -58.74
N ASN A 2 -35.90 6.90 -58.12
CA ASN A 2 -34.74 6.50 -57.31
C ASN A 2 -35.17 6.43 -55.85
N SER A 3 -35.25 5.23 -55.30
CA SER A 3 -35.45 4.97 -53.88
C SER A 3 -34.10 5.02 -53.16
N ASN A 4 -33.82 6.16 -52.53
CA ASN A 4 -32.70 6.29 -51.58
C ASN A 4 -33.05 5.56 -50.28
N SER A 5 -32.37 4.45 -50.00
CA SER A 5 -32.41 3.79 -48.70
C SER A 5 -31.45 4.51 -47.75
N GLN A 6 -31.99 5.31 -46.83
CA GLN A 6 -31.24 5.85 -45.70
C GLN A 6 -30.93 4.70 -44.73
N ARG A 7 -29.67 4.25 -44.69
CA ARG A 7 -29.15 3.47 -43.56
C ARG A 7 -29.12 4.38 -42.33
N GLY A 8 -30.01 4.12 -41.38
CA GLY A 8 -29.94 4.71 -40.04
C GLY A 8 -28.62 4.37 -39.38
N GLN A 9 -27.84 5.40 -39.03
CA GLN A 9 -26.75 5.26 -38.08
C GLN A 9 -27.36 5.16 -36.69
N THR A 10 -27.45 3.95 -36.14
CA THR A 10 -27.69 3.75 -34.71
C THR A 10 -26.38 4.08 -33.97
N SER A 11 -26.29 5.28 -33.40
CA SER A 11 -25.25 5.57 -32.40
C SER A 11 -25.60 4.83 -31.12
N SER A 12 -24.98 3.68 -30.85
CA SER A 12 -25.01 3.09 -29.52
C SER A 12 -24.25 4.03 -28.59
N SER A 13 -24.95 4.77 -27.73
CA SER A 13 -24.33 5.51 -26.64
C SER A 13 -23.68 4.48 -25.71
N GLU A 14 -22.35 4.44 -25.68
CA GLU A 14 -21.63 3.62 -24.71
C GLU A 14 -21.95 4.14 -23.29
N HIS A 15 -22.76 3.40 -22.55
CA HIS A 15 -23.08 3.71 -21.17
C HIS A 15 -21.90 3.32 -20.27
N VAL A 16 -21.33 4.29 -19.56
CA VAL A 16 -20.27 4.05 -18.57
C VAL A 16 -20.91 3.71 -17.22
N TYR A 17 -20.57 2.55 -16.68
CA TYR A 17 -21.02 2.12 -15.36
C TYR A 17 -19.91 2.33 -14.32
N GLN A 18 -20.20 3.15 -13.33
CA GLN A 18 -19.29 3.36 -12.19
C GLN A 18 -19.35 2.15 -11.25
N VAL A 19 -18.20 1.73 -10.74
CA VAL A 19 -18.09 0.64 -9.77
C VAL A 19 -17.28 1.15 -8.56
N PRO A 20 -17.90 1.24 -7.37
CA PRO A 20 -19.32 0.94 -7.09
C PRO A 20 -20.27 1.98 -7.72
N GLY A 21 -21.51 1.59 -8.01
CA GLY A 21 -22.54 2.47 -8.56
C GLY A 21 -23.17 3.42 -7.54
N LEU A 22 -22.38 3.87 -6.56
CA LEU A 22 -22.79 4.68 -5.42
C LEU A 22 -22.34 6.13 -5.60
N SER A 23 -23.08 7.08 -5.04
CA SER A 23 -22.62 8.46 -4.93
C SER A 23 -21.48 8.60 -3.93
N SER A 24 -20.67 9.66 -4.05
CA SER A 24 -19.58 9.94 -3.11
C SER A 24 -20.06 10.10 -1.66
N SER A 25 -21.27 10.63 -1.45
CA SER A 25 -21.86 10.75 -0.11
C SER A 25 -22.19 9.39 0.50
N GLU A 26 -22.80 8.50 -0.28
CA GLU A 26 -23.12 7.14 0.16
C GLU A 26 -21.85 6.34 0.47
N MET A 27 -20.82 6.45 -0.39
CA MET A 27 -19.53 5.80 -0.15
C MET A 27 -18.89 6.28 1.15
N ASN A 28 -18.88 7.59 1.43
CA ASN A 28 -18.33 8.14 2.66
C ASN A 28 -19.10 7.65 3.90
N GLN A 29 -20.43 7.65 3.86
CA GLN A 29 -21.25 7.17 4.97
C GLN A 29 -21.02 5.68 5.25
N ILE A 30 -20.96 4.85 4.20
CA ILE A 30 -20.69 3.41 4.33
C ILE A 30 -19.28 3.18 4.89
N ALA A 31 -18.28 3.95 4.41
CA ALA A 31 -16.92 3.86 4.92
C ALA A 31 -16.86 4.18 6.42
N GLU A 32 -17.47 5.28 6.86
CA GLU A 32 -17.51 5.66 8.28
C GLU A 32 -18.17 4.60 9.17
N LEU A 33 -19.32 4.07 8.77
CA LEU A 33 -19.99 2.99 9.49
C LEU A 33 -19.13 1.71 9.53
N THR A 34 -18.41 1.42 8.46
CA THR A 34 -17.50 0.28 8.38
C THR A 34 -16.30 0.47 9.31
N PHE A 35 -15.69 1.65 9.34
CA PHE A 35 -14.64 1.99 10.30
C PHE A 35 -15.12 1.85 11.75
N GLN A 36 -16.31 2.36 12.08
CA GLN A 36 -16.88 2.23 13.42
C GLN A 36 -17.10 0.75 13.81
N ARG A 37 -17.62 -0.07 12.90
CA ARG A 37 -17.87 -1.49 13.14
C ARG A 37 -16.60 -2.29 13.42
N TYR A 38 -15.52 -1.98 12.70
CA TYR A 38 -14.26 -2.73 12.74
C TYR A 38 -13.13 -2.07 13.54
N SER A 39 -13.44 -1.01 14.31
CA SER A 39 -12.49 -0.39 15.24
C SER A 39 -12.65 -0.92 16.67
N TYR A 40 -11.62 -0.75 17.50
CA TYR A 40 -11.75 -1.01 18.94
C TYR A 40 -12.72 -0.02 19.58
N SER A 41 -13.53 -0.52 20.52
CA SER A 41 -14.24 0.35 21.46
C SER A 41 -13.24 0.92 22.46
N SER A 42 -13.50 2.13 22.99
CA SER A 42 -12.64 2.75 24.01
C SER A 42 -12.40 1.85 25.23
N SER A 43 -13.34 0.93 25.54
CA SER A 43 -13.26 -0.02 26.64
C SER A 43 -12.38 -1.26 26.38
N SER A 44 -12.05 -1.58 25.12
CA SER A 44 -11.30 -2.79 24.73
C SER A 44 -9.92 -2.48 24.13
N MET A 45 -9.48 -1.22 24.22
CA MET A 45 -8.23 -0.79 23.60
C MET A 45 -7.00 -1.40 24.27
N PRO A 46 -6.06 -1.98 23.48
CA PRO A 46 -4.78 -2.40 24.01
C PRO A 46 -3.96 -1.19 24.46
N LYS A 47 -3.22 -1.34 25.56
CA LYS A 47 -2.31 -0.30 26.04
C LYS A 47 -1.12 -0.18 25.08
N ARG A 48 -0.98 0.98 24.43
CA ARG A 48 0.19 1.34 23.63
C ARG A 48 1.41 1.48 24.55
N ARG A 49 2.43 0.63 24.34
CA ARG A 49 3.66 0.58 25.16
C ARG A 49 4.94 0.75 24.34
N GLY A 50 4.79 1.02 23.05
CA GLY A 50 5.88 1.30 22.15
C GLY A 50 6.55 2.62 22.44
N ASN A 51 7.83 2.74 22.08
CA ASN A 51 8.63 3.96 22.23
C ASN A 51 9.25 4.36 20.88
N GLY A 52 9.52 5.65 20.68
CA GLY A 52 10.20 6.13 19.48
C GLY A 52 9.31 6.11 18.23
N VAL A 53 9.94 6.14 17.06
CA VAL A 53 9.25 6.25 15.76
C VAL A 53 9.29 4.91 15.00
N ALA A 54 8.16 4.50 14.46
CA ALA A 54 8.08 3.41 13.48
C ALA A 54 7.60 3.95 12.13
N ILE A 55 8.13 3.38 11.04
CA ILE A 55 7.68 3.66 9.68
C ILE A 55 6.76 2.52 9.25
N VAL A 56 5.64 2.85 8.59
CA VAL A 56 4.80 1.89 7.86
C VAL A 56 4.99 2.15 6.38
N TRP A 57 5.67 1.25 5.69
CA TRP A 57 5.89 1.32 4.26
C TRP A 57 4.74 0.62 3.53
N PHE A 58 3.83 1.45 2.99
CA PHE A 58 2.71 1.02 2.16
C PHE A 58 3.16 0.65 0.75
N ARG A 59 2.55 -0.41 0.22
CA ARG A 59 2.78 -1.00 -1.11
C ARG A 59 1.42 -1.27 -1.76
N ASN A 60 1.06 -2.54 -1.97
CA ASN A 60 -0.25 -2.95 -2.50
C ASN A 60 -1.32 -3.13 -1.40
N ASP A 61 -1.03 -2.68 -0.18
CA ASP A 61 -1.85 -2.79 1.02
C ASP A 61 -2.43 -1.44 1.45
N LEU A 62 -2.94 -0.68 0.47
CA LEU A 62 -3.42 0.71 0.60
C LEU A 62 -4.74 0.83 1.38
N ARG A 63 -4.73 0.39 2.65
CA ARG A 63 -5.89 0.38 3.54
C ARG A 63 -5.49 0.59 5.00
N VAL A 64 -6.42 1.14 5.77
CA VAL A 64 -6.31 1.23 7.24
C VAL A 64 -6.89 0.00 7.91
N LEU A 65 -8.07 -0.47 7.48
CA LEU A 65 -8.75 -1.62 8.06
C LEU A 65 -7.95 -2.92 7.86
N ASP A 66 -7.95 -3.78 8.89
CA ASP A 66 -7.33 -5.10 8.84
C ASP A 66 -5.89 -5.07 8.29
N ASN A 67 -5.11 -4.09 8.77
CA ASN A 67 -3.73 -3.88 8.38
C ASN A 67 -2.80 -4.20 9.56
N GLU A 68 -2.22 -5.40 9.53
CA GLU A 68 -1.33 -5.87 10.60
C GLU A 68 -0.04 -5.06 10.67
N ALA A 69 0.51 -4.63 9.54
CA ALA A 69 1.70 -3.78 9.51
C ALA A 69 1.47 -2.45 10.22
N LEU A 70 0.33 -1.80 9.95
CA LEU A 70 -0.07 -0.59 10.64
C LEU A 70 -0.33 -0.83 12.14
N PHE A 71 -1.00 -1.93 12.49
CA PHE A 71 -1.28 -2.28 13.88
C PHE A 71 -0.01 -2.55 14.68
N ARG A 72 0.92 -3.36 14.16
CA ARG A 72 2.20 -3.68 14.82
C ARG A 72 3.08 -2.44 14.96
N ALA A 73 3.11 -1.57 13.95
CA ALA A 73 3.79 -0.28 14.04
C ALA A 73 3.20 0.57 15.18
N TRP A 74 1.89 0.76 15.18
CA TRP A 74 1.19 1.55 16.20
C TRP A 74 1.40 1.01 17.63
N MET A 75 1.35 -0.31 17.81
CA MET A 75 1.53 -0.95 19.11
C MET A 75 2.97 -0.82 19.64
N SER A 76 3.95 -0.77 18.72
CA SER A 76 5.39 -0.80 19.03
C SER A 76 6.10 0.56 19.05
N SER A 77 5.42 1.65 18.69
CA SER A 77 6.02 2.99 18.68
C SER A 77 5.16 4.07 19.38
N GLU A 78 5.79 5.20 19.74
CA GLU A 78 5.12 6.44 20.20
C GLU A 78 4.61 7.29 19.04
N ALA A 79 5.27 7.23 17.88
CA ALA A 79 4.85 7.89 16.66
C ALA A 79 4.92 6.95 15.46
N VAL A 80 3.96 7.06 14.56
CA VAL A 80 3.90 6.26 13.33
C VAL A 80 4.04 7.17 12.13
N LEU A 81 4.94 6.80 11.20
CA LEU A 81 5.15 7.48 9.94
C LEU A 81 4.70 6.58 8.77
N PRO A 82 3.47 6.75 8.27
CA PRO A 82 3.03 6.13 7.01
C PRO A 82 3.79 6.70 5.81
N VAL A 83 4.35 5.84 4.98
CA VAL A 83 5.14 6.20 3.80
C VAL A 83 4.69 5.40 2.59
N TYR A 84 4.50 6.07 1.46
CA TYR A 84 4.39 5.43 0.15
C TYR A 84 5.52 5.94 -0.76
N CYS A 85 6.23 5.00 -1.39
CA CYS A 85 7.28 5.33 -2.37
C CYS A 85 6.73 5.12 -3.78
N VAL A 86 6.64 6.20 -4.56
CA VAL A 86 6.34 6.15 -6.00
C VAL A 86 7.60 5.65 -6.70
N ASP A 87 7.72 4.32 -6.79
CA ASP A 87 8.89 3.66 -7.35
C ASP A 87 8.94 3.79 -8.88
N PRO A 88 9.99 4.41 -9.45
CA PRO A 88 10.08 4.62 -10.90
C PRO A 88 10.06 3.30 -11.70
N ARG A 89 10.45 2.17 -11.10
CA ARG A 89 10.44 0.86 -11.76
C ARG A 89 9.03 0.41 -12.16
N LEU A 90 8.00 0.86 -11.43
CA LEU A 90 6.61 0.52 -11.72
C LEU A 90 6.07 1.15 -13.02
N PHE A 91 6.77 2.15 -13.54
CA PHE A 91 6.39 2.92 -14.73
C PHE A 91 7.41 2.78 -15.87
N CYS A 92 8.31 1.80 -15.75
CA CYS A 92 9.21 1.39 -16.82
C CYS A 92 8.49 0.45 -17.79
N ALA A 93 9.20 -0.54 -18.35
CA ALA A 93 8.66 -1.51 -19.29
C ALA A 93 8.50 -2.91 -18.69
N THR A 94 7.63 -3.73 -19.29
CA THR A 94 7.47 -5.16 -19.01
C THR A 94 8.70 -5.95 -19.45
N HIS A 95 8.96 -7.06 -18.77
CA HIS A 95 10.23 -7.76 -18.84
C HIS A 95 10.63 -8.24 -20.25
N TYR A 96 9.72 -8.89 -20.98
CA TYR A 96 10.05 -9.52 -22.27
C TYR A 96 9.73 -8.64 -23.48
N PHE A 97 8.62 -7.92 -23.44
CA PHE A 97 8.04 -7.30 -24.64
C PHE A 97 8.05 -5.77 -24.63
N GLY A 98 8.59 -5.14 -23.58
CA GLY A 98 8.80 -3.70 -23.60
C GLY A 98 7.54 -2.84 -23.44
N PHE A 99 6.36 -3.43 -23.21
CA PHE A 99 5.12 -2.66 -22.97
C PHE A 99 5.20 -1.84 -21.68
N PRO A 100 4.44 -0.75 -21.52
CA PRO A 100 4.37 -0.02 -20.25
C PRO A 100 4.07 -0.96 -19.08
N LYS A 101 4.93 -0.95 -18.06
CA LYS A 101 4.82 -1.82 -16.87
C LYS A 101 3.50 -1.57 -16.14
N THR A 102 3.12 -0.31 -16.01
CA THR A 102 1.81 0.15 -15.58
C THR A 102 1.19 1.01 -16.67
N GLY A 103 -0.07 0.74 -17.02
CA GLY A 103 -0.80 1.52 -18.02
C GLY A 103 -1.63 2.63 -17.37
N ALA A 104 -2.05 3.60 -18.18
CA ALA A 104 -2.73 4.82 -17.71
C ALA A 104 -3.93 4.56 -16.78
N LEU A 105 -4.78 3.57 -17.10
CA LEU A 105 -5.95 3.24 -16.27
C LEU A 105 -5.57 2.79 -14.86
N ARG A 106 -4.54 1.93 -14.75
CA ARG A 106 -4.07 1.44 -13.44
C ARG A 106 -3.28 2.51 -12.69
N SER A 107 -2.56 3.36 -13.40
CA SER A 107 -1.87 4.53 -12.82
C SER A 107 -2.89 5.51 -12.22
N GLN A 108 -3.98 5.80 -12.93
CA GLN A 108 -5.07 6.63 -12.43
C GLN A 108 -5.75 6.02 -11.19
N PHE A 109 -6.05 4.72 -11.22
CA PHE A 109 -6.63 4.03 -10.07
C PHE A 109 -5.69 4.04 -8.85
N LEU A 110 -4.38 3.90 -9.06
CA LEU A 110 -3.39 4.02 -7.99
C LEU A 110 -3.38 5.43 -7.36
N ILE A 111 -3.43 6.49 -8.17
CA ILE A 111 -3.54 7.88 -7.70
C ILE A 111 -4.77 8.04 -6.80
N GLU A 112 -5.92 7.51 -7.22
CA GLU A 112 -7.16 7.53 -6.45
C GLU A 112 -7.04 6.77 -5.13
N CYS A 113 -6.42 5.58 -5.14
CA CYS A 113 -6.12 4.82 -3.92
C CYS A 113 -5.21 5.57 -2.95
N LEU A 114 -4.18 6.27 -3.45
CA LEU A 114 -3.28 7.07 -2.61
C LEU A 114 -3.98 8.27 -1.99
N ALA A 115 -4.83 8.95 -2.76
CA ALA A 115 -5.63 10.06 -2.26
C ALA A 115 -6.62 9.59 -1.16
N ASP A 116 -7.32 8.48 -1.38
CA ASP A 116 -8.23 7.90 -0.39
C ASP A 116 -7.49 7.42 0.87
N LEU A 117 -6.38 6.70 0.72
CA LEU A 117 -5.56 6.26 1.85
C LEU A 117 -5.06 7.45 2.68
N LYS A 118 -4.57 8.51 2.02
CA LYS A 118 -4.12 9.73 2.69
C LYS A 118 -5.25 10.37 3.51
N ASN A 119 -6.43 10.51 2.91
CA ASN A 119 -7.61 11.05 3.59
C ASN A 119 -8.04 10.20 4.79
N ASN A 120 -8.06 8.87 4.65
CA ASN A 120 -8.45 7.96 5.72
C ASN A 120 -7.41 7.93 6.86
N LEU A 121 -6.10 8.02 6.55
CA LEU A 121 -5.07 8.19 7.58
C LEU A 121 -5.20 9.52 8.33
N MET A 122 -5.54 10.61 7.63
CA MET A 122 -5.80 11.92 8.25
C MET A 122 -6.98 11.88 9.24
N LYS A 123 -8.07 11.19 8.89
CA LYS A 123 -9.21 10.97 9.81
C LYS A 123 -8.81 10.24 11.09
N CYS A 124 -7.78 9.40 11.05
CA CYS A 124 -7.25 8.68 12.20
C CYS A 124 -6.11 9.41 12.93
N GLY A 125 -5.85 10.68 12.63
CA GLY A 125 -4.79 11.48 13.27
C GLY A 125 -3.37 11.15 12.81
N LEU A 126 -3.23 10.52 11.64
CA LEU A 126 -1.96 10.34 10.92
C LEU A 126 -1.98 11.18 9.63
N ASN A 127 -1.06 10.90 8.70
CA ASN A 127 -1.07 11.38 7.32
C ASN A 127 -0.18 10.43 6.49
N LEU A 128 -0.19 10.55 5.16
CA LEU A 128 0.64 9.74 4.26
C LEU A 128 1.77 10.59 3.66
N LEU A 129 3.02 10.21 3.97
CA LEU A 129 4.21 10.77 3.33
C LEU A 129 4.41 10.10 1.97
N ILE A 130 4.31 10.87 0.90
CA ILE A 130 4.50 10.36 -0.47
C ILE A 130 5.85 10.87 -0.99
N GLN A 131 6.71 9.94 -1.41
CA GLN A 131 8.04 10.26 -1.91
C GLN A 131 8.28 9.57 -3.26
N HIS A 132 8.93 10.27 -4.18
CA HIS A 132 9.27 9.74 -5.50
C HIS A 132 10.68 9.17 -5.49
N GLY A 133 10.82 7.90 -5.87
CA GLY A 133 12.12 7.21 -5.88
C GLY A 133 12.04 5.80 -5.34
N LYS A 134 13.21 5.17 -5.22
CA LYS A 134 13.32 3.76 -4.83
C LYS A 134 13.19 3.60 -3.31
N PRO A 135 12.40 2.63 -2.81
CA PRO A 135 12.26 2.36 -1.38
C PRO A 135 13.60 2.15 -0.66
N GLU A 136 14.56 1.46 -1.28
CA GLU A 136 15.89 1.19 -0.73
C GLU A 136 16.79 2.43 -0.61
N GLU A 137 16.37 3.57 -1.14
CA GLU A 137 17.04 4.87 -1.00
C GLU A 137 16.26 5.78 -0.03
N ILE A 138 14.94 5.83 -0.18
CA ILE A 138 14.04 6.67 0.62
C ILE A 138 13.95 6.19 2.07
N LEU A 139 13.63 4.92 2.30
CA LEU A 139 13.36 4.41 3.64
C LEU A 139 14.57 4.53 4.59
N PRO A 140 15.81 4.20 4.18
CA PRO A 140 17.00 4.47 5.00
C PRO A 140 17.19 5.95 5.34
N SER A 141 16.90 6.86 4.40
CA SER A 141 16.97 8.30 4.65
C SER A 141 15.98 8.74 5.72
N LEU A 142 14.72 8.28 5.62
CA LEU A 142 13.67 8.58 6.59
C LEU A 142 13.97 7.98 7.98
N VAL A 143 14.47 6.74 8.01
CA VAL A 143 14.92 6.09 9.24
C VAL A 143 15.97 6.95 9.96
N LYS A 144 16.95 7.48 9.24
CA LYS A 144 17.98 8.37 9.79
C LYS A 144 17.38 9.70 10.27
N ALA A 145 16.53 10.31 9.46
CA ALA A 145 15.96 11.64 9.74
C ALA A 145 15.06 11.65 10.97
N TYR A 146 14.25 10.60 11.16
CA TYR A 146 13.27 10.53 12.24
C TYR A 146 13.67 9.61 13.40
N GLY A 147 14.87 9.02 13.35
CA GLY A 147 15.33 8.06 14.35
C GLY A 147 14.40 6.86 14.48
N ALA A 148 13.88 6.37 13.34
CA ALA A 148 12.92 5.28 13.36
C ALA A 148 13.61 3.94 13.66
N HIS A 149 13.05 3.19 14.60
CA HIS A 149 13.64 1.91 15.02
C HIS A 149 13.26 0.77 14.07
N THR A 150 12.13 0.87 13.39
CA THR A 150 11.59 -0.22 12.56
C THR A 150 10.80 0.32 11.37
N VAL A 151 11.01 -0.32 10.22
CA VAL A 151 10.15 -0.19 9.04
C VAL A 151 9.29 -1.44 8.98
N TYR A 152 7.97 -1.27 9.10
CA TYR A 152 6.97 -2.33 8.93
C TYR A 152 6.41 -2.29 7.51
N ALA A 153 6.25 -3.44 6.87
CA ALA A 153 5.59 -3.56 5.57
C ALA A 153 4.94 -4.95 5.43
N HIS A 154 3.97 -5.09 4.53
CA HIS A 154 3.53 -6.43 4.13
C HIS A 154 4.58 -7.15 3.29
N LYS A 155 4.68 -8.46 3.54
CA LYS A 155 5.54 -9.39 2.82
C LYS A 155 4.95 -9.70 1.45
N GLU A 156 5.76 -9.56 0.41
CA GLU A 156 5.43 -9.98 -0.95
C GLU A 156 6.10 -11.32 -1.31
N THR A 157 5.72 -11.87 -2.47
CA THR A 157 6.12 -13.22 -2.89
C THR A 157 6.85 -13.27 -4.25
N CYS A 158 6.69 -12.25 -5.10
CA CYS A 158 7.25 -12.23 -6.44
C CYS A 158 8.68 -11.65 -6.51
N SER A 159 9.42 -12.03 -7.55
CA SER A 159 10.86 -11.76 -7.68
C SER A 159 11.25 -10.28 -7.58
N GLU A 160 10.53 -9.39 -8.26
CA GLU A 160 10.81 -7.95 -8.27
C GLU A 160 10.64 -7.37 -6.86
N GLU A 161 9.54 -7.71 -6.20
CA GLU A 161 9.20 -7.28 -4.85
C GLU A 161 10.19 -7.80 -3.81
N LEU A 162 10.55 -9.09 -3.88
CA LEU A 162 11.54 -9.71 -2.99
C LEU A 162 12.93 -9.07 -3.16
N LYS A 163 13.27 -8.66 -4.38
CA LYS A 163 14.52 -7.94 -4.64
C LYS A 163 14.54 -6.58 -3.95
N VAL A 164 13.43 -5.82 -4.00
CA VAL A 164 13.31 -4.54 -3.30
C VAL A 164 13.40 -4.73 -1.78
N GLU A 165 12.68 -5.70 -1.23
CA GLU A 165 12.75 -6.04 0.20
C GLU A 165 14.20 -6.34 0.65
N SER A 166 14.91 -7.17 -0.12
CA SER A 166 16.31 -7.50 0.15
C SER A 166 17.23 -6.27 0.12
N LEU A 167 17.02 -5.36 -0.84
CA LEU A 167 17.80 -4.12 -0.93
C LEU A 167 17.52 -3.19 0.24
N VAL A 168 16.26 -3.03 0.64
CA VAL A 168 15.87 -2.23 1.81
C VAL A 168 16.50 -2.81 3.08
N ASP A 169 16.35 -4.10 3.33
CA ASP A 169 16.91 -4.77 4.52
C ASP A 169 18.44 -4.62 4.56
N GLN A 170 19.13 -4.86 3.44
CA GLN A 170 20.58 -4.69 3.35
C GLN A 170 21.02 -3.25 3.68
N ARG A 171 20.27 -2.25 3.21
CA ARG A 171 20.57 -0.83 3.47
C ARG A 171 20.35 -0.48 4.93
N LEU A 172 19.26 -0.94 5.54
CA LEU A 172 18.95 -0.70 6.95
C LEU A 172 19.97 -1.37 7.89
N ARG A 173 20.39 -2.61 7.62
CA ARG A 173 21.40 -3.33 8.43
C ARG A 173 22.76 -2.66 8.44
N LYS A 174 23.11 -1.92 7.39
CA LYS A 174 24.38 -1.17 7.29
C LYS A 174 24.35 0.15 8.09
N MET A 175 23.18 0.56 8.58
CA MET A 175 23.03 1.79 9.35
C MET A 175 23.26 1.53 10.84
N VAL A 176 24.25 2.20 11.43
CA VAL A 176 24.41 2.29 12.88
C VAL A 176 23.84 3.65 13.30
N LEU A 177 22.75 3.62 14.06
CA LEU A 177 22.07 4.82 14.53
C LEU A 177 22.38 5.05 16.00
N GLN A 178 22.52 6.32 16.39
CA GLN A 178 22.68 6.71 17.78
C GLN A 178 21.30 6.90 18.39
N SER A 179 21.05 6.34 19.57
CA SER A 179 19.83 6.64 20.32
C SER A 179 19.83 8.13 20.67
N ALA A 180 18.77 8.84 20.32
CA ALA A 180 18.58 10.21 20.78
C ALA A 180 18.50 10.22 22.33
N LYS A 181 19.15 11.22 22.95
CA LYS A 181 19.22 11.40 24.40
C LYS A 181 17.82 11.43 25.04
N GLY A 182 17.44 10.36 25.73
CA GLY A 182 16.60 10.46 26.93
C GLY A 182 17.50 10.72 28.15
N LEU A 183 16.97 11.38 29.18
CA LEU A 183 17.59 11.85 30.44
C LEU A 183 18.30 10.78 31.33
N SER A 184 18.93 9.76 30.75
CA SER A 184 19.71 8.77 31.50
C SER A 184 21.05 9.37 31.91
N LYS A 185 21.35 9.35 33.21
CA LYS A 185 22.57 9.90 33.83
C LYS A 185 23.85 9.11 33.49
N ASN A 186 23.81 8.15 32.56
CA ASN A 186 24.96 7.35 32.14
C ASN A 186 25.24 7.55 30.62
N PRO A 187 26.40 8.12 30.23
CA PRO A 187 26.70 8.54 28.86
C PRO A 187 27.26 7.43 27.96
N SER A 188 26.90 6.17 28.20
CA SER A 188 27.16 5.11 27.20
C SER A 188 26.10 5.23 26.10
N SER A 189 26.44 5.95 25.02
CA SER A 189 25.60 6.07 23.82
C SER A 189 25.19 4.69 23.32
N SER A 190 23.95 4.27 23.57
CA SER A 190 23.42 3.04 23.01
C SER A 190 23.17 3.27 21.52
N THR A 191 23.92 2.56 20.69
CA THR A 191 23.63 2.46 19.26
C THR A 191 22.55 1.41 19.05
N TYR A 192 21.68 1.62 18.08
CA TYR A 192 20.70 0.63 17.64
C TYR A 192 20.76 0.45 16.13
N LEU A 193 20.24 -0.70 15.69
CA LEU A 193 20.10 -1.03 14.27
C LEU A 193 18.62 -0.94 13.92
N ALA A 194 18.31 -0.20 12.85
CA ALA A 194 16.97 -0.22 12.29
C ALA A 194 16.70 -1.58 11.64
N LYS A 195 15.47 -2.09 11.81
CA LYS A 195 15.04 -3.38 11.26
C LYS A 195 13.92 -3.22 10.23
N LEU A 196 13.92 -4.09 9.23
CA LEU A 196 12.77 -4.31 8.35
C LEU A 196 11.95 -5.47 8.92
N GLU A 197 10.68 -5.23 9.22
CA GLU A 197 9.73 -6.24 9.69
C GLU A 197 8.68 -6.46 8.61
N LEU A 198 8.75 -7.63 7.95
CA LEU A 198 7.84 -8.02 6.89
C LEU A 198 6.73 -8.93 7.45
N ILE A 199 5.48 -8.56 7.22
CA ILE A 199 4.33 -9.21 7.83
C ILE A 199 3.47 -9.87 6.74
N TRP A 200 3.12 -11.13 6.91
CA TRP A 200 2.20 -11.82 6.02
C TRP A 200 0.76 -11.26 6.20
N GLY A 201 0.04 -10.96 5.12
CA GLY A 201 -1.28 -10.33 5.28
C GLY A 201 -2.18 -10.20 4.05
N SER A 202 -1.85 -10.82 2.91
CA SER A 202 -2.59 -10.68 1.65
C SER A 202 -3.64 -11.78 1.41
N THR A 203 -3.63 -12.85 2.20
CA THR A 203 -4.43 -14.06 1.95
C THR A 203 -5.47 -14.29 3.03
N MET A 204 -6.60 -14.92 2.65
CA MET A 204 -7.70 -15.23 3.56
C MET A 204 -7.34 -16.31 4.60
N TYR A 205 -6.57 -17.32 4.19
CA TYR A 205 -5.92 -18.26 5.09
C TYR A 205 -4.50 -17.77 5.34
N HIS A 206 -4.16 -17.54 6.61
CA HIS A 206 -2.81 -17.12 6.96
C HIS A 206 -1.82 -18.26 6.67
N LEU A 207 -0.61 -17.90 6.22
CA LEU A 207 0.46 -18.85 5.88
C LEU A 207 0.70 -19.88 6.99
N ASP A 208 0.90 -19.38 8.21
CA ASP A 208 1.15 -20.19 9.41
C ASP A 208 -0.04 -21.09 9.83
N ASP A 209 -1.23 -20.87 9.28
CA ASP A 209 -2.42 -21.67 9.59
C ASP A 209 -2.71 -22.74 8.52
N LEU A 210 -1.87 -22.85 7.49
CA LEU A 210 -1.98 -23.89 6.48
C LEU A 210 -1.65 -25.28 7.09
N PRO A 211 -2.30 -26.36 6.64
CA PRO A 211 -2.06 -27.71 7.16
C PRO A 211 -0.84 -28.38 6.51
N PHE A 212 -0.04 -27.60 5.77
CA PHE A 212 1.17 -28.02 5.06
C PHE A 212 2.08 -26.80 4.88
N ASP A 213 3.37 -27.06 4.67
CA ASP A 213 4.32 -26.02 4.24
C ASP A 213 4.08 -25.64 2.77
N CYS A 214 4.41 -24.41 2.39
CA CYS A 214 4.23 -23.94 1.00
C CYS A 214 5.06 -24.72 -0.03
N SER A 215 6.16 -25.35 0.37
CA SER A 215 6.91 -26.29 -0.49
C SER A 215 6.11 -27.56 -0.84
N CYS A 216 5.07 -27.86 -0.07
CA CYS A 216 4.18 -29.00 -0.23
C CYS A 216 2.76 -28.57 -0.67
N LEU A 217 2.62 -27.38 -1.27
CA LEU A 217 1.35 -26.90 -1.77
C LEU A 217 0.82 -27.87 -2.86
N PRO A 218 -0.43 -28.35 -2.76
CA PRO A 218 -0.97 -29.26 -3.78
C PRO A 218 -1.06 -28.61 -5.16
N ASP A 219 -0.54 -29.28 -6.19
CA ASP A 219 -0.63 -28.82 -7.59
C ASP A 219 -2.07 -28.77 -8.13
N VAL A 220 -3.01 -29.46 -7.46
CA VAL A 220 -4.43 -29.45 -7.79
C VAL A 220 -5.18 -28.56 -6.81
N TYR A 221 -5.76 -27.47 -7.31
CA TYR A 221 -6.52 -26.50 -6.50
C TYR A 221 -7.59 -27.16 -5.61
N THR A 222 -8.34 -28.15 -6.12
CA THR A 222 -9.37 -28.82 -5.33
C THR A 222 -8.80 -29.56 -4.12
N GLN A 223 -7.57 -30.09 -4.21
CA GLN A 223 -6.90 -30.68 -3.06
C GLN A 223 -6.53 -29.59 -2.06
N PHE A 224 -5.88 -28.50 -2.49
CA PHE A 224 -5.60 -27.34 -1.65
C PHE A 224 -6.84 -26.88 -0.88
N ARG A 225 -7.95 -26.63 -1.60
CA ARG A 225 -9.22 -26.15 -1.03
C ARG A 225 -9.77 -27.10 0.05
N LYS A 226 -9.82 -28.40 -0.24
CA LYS A 226 -10.32 -29.41 0.72
C LYS A 226 -9.48 -29.46 2.00
N HIS A 227 -8.17 -29.32 1.89
CA HIS A 227 -7.29 -29.32 3.07
C HIS A 227 -7.50 -28.08 3.93
N VAL A 228 -7.50 -26.88 3.34
CA VAL A 228 -7.66 -25.63 4.12
C VAL A 228 -9.05 -25.49 4.73
N GLU A 229 -10.12 -25.90 4.03
CA GLU A 229 -11.48 -25.87 4.58
C GLU A 229 -11.68 -26.83 5.76
N SER A 230 -10.98 -27.97 5.76
CA SER A 230 -11.11 -28.97 6.84
C SER A 230 -10.18 -28.73 8.02
N SER A 231 -9.00 -28.14 7.78
CA SER A 231 -7.90 -28.15 8.75
C SER A 231 -7.37 -26.76 9.14
N SER A 232 -7.78 -25.70 8.43
CA SER A 232 -7.36 -24.32 8.72
C SER A 232 -8.53 -23.48 9.22
N LYS A 233 -8.21 -22.34 9.85
CA LYS A 233 -9.20 -21.36 10.30
C LYS A 233 -8.91 -20.01 9.67
N ILE A 234 -9.95 -19.32 9.23
CA ILE A 234 -9.87 -17.92 8.82
C ILE A 234 -9.78 -17.07 10.08
N ARG A 235 -8.74 -16.23 10.17
CA ARG A 235 -8.54 -15.32 11.30
C ARG A 235 -9.60 -14.20 11.27
N GLY A 236 -9.99 -13.71 12.43
CA GLY A 236 -10.81 -12.50 12.52
C GLY A 236 -10.01 -11.28 12.09
N CYS A 237 -10.67 -10.28 11.49
CA CYS A 237 -10.01 -9.04 11.09
C CYS A 237 -9.34 -8.35 12.28
N ILE A 238 -8.15 -7.81 12.05
CA ILE A 238 -7.40 -7.02 13.00
C ILE A 238 -8.09 -5.67 13.16
N LYS A 239 -8.53 -5.39 14.38
CA LYS A 239 -9.11 -4.08 14.72
C LYS A 239 -7.99 -3.08 14.98
N LEU A 240 -8.17 -1.87 14.49
CA LEU A 240 -7.34 -0.71 14.85
C LEU A 240 -8.19 0.29 15.66
N PRO A 241 -7.58 1.10 16.53
CA PRO A 241 -8.31 2.20 17.15
C PRO A 241 -8.61 3.31 16.13
N MET A 242 -9.66 4.09 16.40
CA MET A 242 -10.04 5.21 15.53
C MET A 242 -8.98 6.31 15.48
N LEU A 243 -8.16 6.45 16.54
CA LEU A 243 -7.04 7.39 16.61
C LEU A 243 -5.72 6.63 16.69
N LEU A 244 -4.87 6.84 15.70
CA LEU A 244 -3.55 6.21 15.55
C LEU A 244 -2.38 7.18 15.75
N GLY A 245 -2.68 8.49 15.78
CA GLY A 245 -1.67 9.55 15.94
C GLY A 245 -0.90 9.54 17.26
N PRO A 246 0.14 10.39 17.37
CA PRO A 246 0.57 11.34 16.36
C PRO A 246 1.62 10.76 15.38
N PRO A 247 1.79 11.35 14.19
CA PRO A 247 3.00 11.17 13.39
C PRO A 247 4.17 12.00 13.94
N PRO A 248 5.42 11.73 13.52
CA PRO A 248 6.52 12.66 13.77
C PRO A 248 6.27 14.03 13.10
N SER A 249 7.01 15.06 13.52
CA SER A 249 6.92 16.39 12.88
C SER A 249 7.52 16.35 11.48
N ILE A 250 6.71 16.62 10.46
CA ILE A 250 7.11 16.56 9.05
C ILE A 250 6.79 17.92 8.42
N GLY A 251 7.79 18.52 7.77
CA GLY A 251 7.65 19.80 7.07
C GLY A 251 6.87 19.67 5.76
N ASP A 252 7.16 18.64 4.96
CA ASP A 252 6.48 18.36 3.70
C ASP A 252 6.05 16.89 3.62
N TRP A 253 4.74 16.69 3.45
CA TRP A 253 4.12 15.36 3.34
C TRP A 253 4.15 14.82 1.90
N GLY A 254 4.61 15.61 0.94
CA GLY A 254 4.52 15.29 -0.47
C GLY A 254 3.09 15.32 -1.00
N CYS A 255 2.99 15.41 -2.33
CA CYS A 255 1.73 15.41 -3.06
C CYS A 255 1.43 14.02 -3.61
N VAL A 256 0.15 13.73 -3.79
CA VAL A 256 -0.25 12.59 -4.62
C VAL A 256 0.25 12.87 -6.04
N PRO A 257 0.92 11.91 -6.70
CA PRO A 257 1.49 12.13 -8.03
C PRO A 257 0.39 12.44 -9.06
N ALA A 258 0.66 13.37 -9.96
CA ALA A 258 -0.18 13.59 -11.13
C ALA A 258 0.10 12.53 -12.21
N ILE A 259 -0.89 12.25 -13.07
CA ILE A 259 -0.77 11.20 -14.10
C ILE A 259 0.38 11.49 -15.07
N GLU A 260 0.66 12.76 -15.34
CA GLU A 260 1.74 13.22 -16.21
C GLU A 260 3.12 12.95 -15.59
N GLN A 261 3.24 13.07 -14.27
CA GLN A 261 4.48 12.78 -13.53
C GLN A 261 4.81 11.29 -13.51
N ILE A 262 3.82 10.45 -13.77
CA ILE A 262 3.93 8.99 -13.85
C ILE A 262 4.33 8.53 -15.28
N GLY A 263 4.44 9.45 -16.24
CA GLY A 263 4.92 9.15 -17.60
C GLY A 263 3.83 8.70 -18.56
N HIS A 264 2.55 8.96 -18.25
CA HIS A 264 1.45 8.74 -19.19
C HIS A 264 0.89 10.07 -19.69
N HIS A 265 0.92 10.25 -21.01
CA HIS A 265 0.02 11.17 -21.67
C HIS A 265 -1.32 10.44 -21.85
N LEU A 266 -2.39 10.97 -21.27
CA LEU A 266 -3.75 10.56 -21.63
C LEU A 266 -4.01 11.05 -23.06
N GLU A 267 -3.57 10.31 -24.07
CA GLU A 267 -4.15 10.50 -25.40
C GLU A 267 -5.63 10.11 -25.29
N LYS A 268 -6.50 11.11 -25.44
CA LYS A 268 -7.95 10.93 -25.48
C LYS A 268 -8.24 9.82 -26.50
N ALA A 269 -8.81 8.71 -26.04
CA ALA A 269 -9.41 7.71 -26.91
C ALA A 269 -10.49 8.40 -27.75
N GLY A 270 -10.14 8.80 -28.98
CA GLY A 270 -11.05 9.57 -29.83
C GLY A 270 -10.45 10.27 -31.04
N GLN A 271 -9.14 10.50 -31.15
CA GLN A 271 -8.58 11.18 -32.33
C GLN A 271 -7.26 10.57 -32.81
N LYS A 272 -7.22 10.27 -34.11
CA LYS A 272 -6.11 9.76 -34.94
C LYS A 272 -5.97 8.24 -35.08
N ARG A 273 -6.92 7.63 -35.79
CA ARG A 273 -6.56 6.72 -36.89
C ARG A 273 -6.45 7.56 -38.16
N ASN A 274 -5.22 7.85 -38.55
CA ASN A 274 -4.77 8.06 -39.93
C ASN A 274 -3.36 8.60 -39.86
N GLU A 275 -2.39 7.69 -39.87
CA GLU A 275 -1.18 7.88 -40.66
C GLU A 275 -0.60 6.50 -40.96
N VAL A 276 -0.62 6.19 -42.25
CA VAL A 276 -0.08 4.99 -42.86
C VAL A 276 1.43 5.17 -42.90
N CYS A 277 2.18 4.40 -42.12
CA CYS A 277 3.59 4.17 -42.42
C CYS A 277 3.67 2.98 -43.36
N GLY A 278 3.87 3.28 -44.65
CA GLY A 278 4.42 2.33 -45.61
C GLY A 278 5.83 1.91 -45.20
N TRP A 279 6.19 0.72 -45.65
CA TRP A 279 7.52 0.13 -45.57
C TRP A 279 8.61 1.06 -46.12
#